data_AF-A0AAD5EQV8-F1
#
_entry.id   AF-A0AAD5EQV8-F1
#
_cell.length_a   1.000
_cell.length_b   1.000
_cell.length_c   1.000
_cell.angle_alpha   90.00
_cell.angle_beta   90.00
_cell.angle_gamma   90.00
#
_symmetry.space_group_name_H-M   'P 1'
#
loop_
_entity.id
_entity.type
_entity.pdbx_description
1 polymer ?
#
loop_
_entity_poly.entity_id
_entity_poly.type
_entity_poly.pdbx_seq_one_letter_code
_entity_poly.pdbx_strand_id
1 'polypeptide(L)'
;MATLPETSSLADNFPQWASNCPTCKAIWHQFVDPESAPEINLGSYEEALSTTCPNHKPLVQRFIDYVLSEEPRNQSSNNSDVGFGKPEKGFSTTIYQSLSKLGYHWSLLLVKKDHVPNHPGNGRLLEPDWADVDIIKKWKHKCFFSHGAKCENPLKIWPARPAWLVDVQRKCIVPGRIPSSYVAISYTYGNHTRPNITTSDFTRLQEPFALETTEFSDRVSPIIRHAMYLTSFIDERYL
;
A
#
# COMPACT_ATOMS: atom_id res chain seq x y z
N MET A 1 -5.58 0.85 -50.64
CA MET A 1 -4.51 0.69 -49.65
C MET A 1 -4.82 1.63 -48.49
N ALA A 2 -5.42 1.12 -47.43
CA ALA A 2 -5.63 1.90 -46.21
C ALA A 2 -4.37 1.73 -45.36
N THR A 3 -3.64 2.82 -45.15
CA THR A 3 -2.54 2.90 -44.20
C THR A 3 -3.08 2.65 -42.80
N LEU A 4 -2.58 1.60 -42.14
CA LEU A 4 -2.82 1.36 -40.72
C LEU A 4 -2.25 2.57 -39.93
N PRO A 5 -2.96 3.09 -38.91
CA PRO A 5 -2.39 4.11 -38.05
C PRO A 5 -1.19 3.50 -37.31
N GLU A 6 -0.03 4.15 -37.39
CA GLU A 6 1.11 3.84 -36.52
C GLU A 6 0.63 3.93 -35.07
N THR A 7 0.52 2.78 -34.40
CA THR A 7 0.34 2.71 -32.97
C THR A 7 1.63 3.22 -32.33
N SER A 8 1.72 4.53 -32.13
CA SER A 8 2.71 5.18 -31.26
C SER A 8 2.68 4.44 -29.93
N SER A 9 3.78 3.76 -29.59
CA SER A 9 3.87 3.06 -28.32
C SER A 9 3.89 4.10 -27.20
N LEU A 10 3.32 3.80 -26.03
CA LEU A 10 3.43 4.68 -24.86
C LEU A 10 4.89 4.95 -24.46
N ALA A 11 5.82 4.11 -24.92
CA ALA A 11 7.26 4.28 -24.72
C ALA A 11 7.84 5.46 -25.51
N ASP A 12 7.21 5.84 -26.63
CA ASP A 12 7.65 6.98 -27.46
C ASP A 12 7.08 8.32 -26.97
N ASN A 13 6.05 8.28 -26.11
CA ASN A 13 5.39 9.45 -25.55
C ASN A 13 5.92 9.77 -24.14
N PHE A 14 7.00 10.54 -24.08
CA PHE A 14 7.55 11.02 -22.82
C PHE A 14 6.72 12.15 -22.23
N PRO A 15 6.45 12.14 -20.91
CA PRO A 15 5.86 13.30 -20.26
C PRO A 15 6.84 14.48 -20.31
N GLN A 16 6.31 15.70 -20.28
CA GLN A 16 7.09 16.94 -20.39
C GLN A 16 8.23 17.04 -19.36
N TRP A 17 8.06 16.45 -18.17
CA TRP A 17 9.11 16.43 -17.15
C TRP A 17 10.30 15.51 -17.51
N ALA A 18 10.08 14.48 -18.34
CA ALA A 18 11.13 13.54 -18.74
C ALA A 18 11.75 13.87 -20.10
N SER A 19 11.04 14.59 -20.97
CA SER A 19 11.40 14.76 -22.40
C SER A 19 12.80 15.35 -22.66
N ASN A 20 13.34 16.13 -21.72
CA ASN A 20 14.59 16.88 -21.90
C ASN A 20 15.78 16.28 -21.13
N CYS A 21 15.63 15.14 -20.47
CA CYS A 21 16.69 14.52 -19.68
C CYS A 21 16.80 13.01 -19.98
N PRO A 22 17.94 12.51 -20.50
CA PRO A 22 18.12 11.09 -20.80
C PRO A 22 17.86 10.18 -19.60
N THR A 23 18.34 10.57 -18.41
CA THR A 23 18.09 9.84 -17.16
C THR A 23 16.60 9.77 -16.82
N CYS A 24 15.87 10.87 -16.94
CA CYS A 24 14.43 10.88 -16.69
C CYS A 24 13.66 10.04 -17.72
N LYS A 25 14.09 10.03 -18.99
CA LYS A 25 13.52 9.14 -20.02
C LYS A 25 13.76 7.67 -19.66
N ALA A 26 14.96 7.32 -19.23
CA ALA A 26 15.28 5.96 -18.81
C ALA A 26 14.45 5.54 -17.58
N ILE A 27 14.32 6.41 -16.58
CA ILE A 27 13.44 6.17 -15.41
C ILE A 27 11.98 5.98 -15.86
N TRP A 28 11.49 6.82 -16.79
CA TRP A 28 10.15 6.68 -17.35
C TRP A 28 9.95 5.33 -18.06
N HIS A 29 10.95 4.90 -18.86
CA HIS A 29 10.95 3.60 -19.50
C HIS A 29 10.79 2.44 -18.52
N GLN A 30 11.43 2.52 -17.34
CA GLN A 30 11.28 1.49 -16.31
C GLN A 30 9.84 1.34 -15.80
N PHE A 31 8.98 2.35 -15.97
CA PHE A 31 7.55 2.24 -15.63
C PHE A 31 6.67 1.83 -16.82
N VAL A 32 7.01 2.23 -18.04
CA VAL A 32 6.20 1.97 -19.23
C VAL A 32 6.46 0.61 -19.84
N ASP A 33 7.73 0.19 -19.87
CA ASP A 33 8.18 -1.06 -20.46
C ASP A 33 9.31 -1.67 -19.61
N PRO A 34 8.99 -2.21 -18.42
CA PRO A 34 9.99 -2.75 -17.51
C PRO A 34 10.75 -3.95 -18.09
N GLU A 35 10.19 -4.68 -19.05
CA GLU A 35 10.86 -5.86 -19.62
C GLU A 35 12.04 -5.47 -20.53
N SER A 36 11.91 -4.35 -21.27
CA SER A 36 12.97 -3.83 -22.14
C SER A 36 13.82 -2.74 -21.49
N ALA A 37 13.37 -2.14 -20.38
CA ALA A 37 14.04 -1.01 -19.77
C ALA A 37 15.45 -1.37 -19.26
N PRO A 38 16.45 -0.52 -19.54
CA PRO A 38 17.81 -0.76 -19.07
C PRO A 38 17.95 -0.45 -17.58
N GLU A 39 19.01 -1.02 -17.00
CA GLU A 39 19.59 -0.51 -15.75
C GLU A 39 20.16 0.91 -15.98
N ILE A 40 20.05 1.78 -14.98
CA ILE A 40 20.49 3.17 -15.06
C ILE A 40 21.61 3.39 -14.04
N ASN A 41 22.85 3.38 -14.50
CA ASN A 41 24.00 3.72 -13.66
C ASN A 41 24.25 5.24 -13.70
N LEU A 42 24.24 5.89 -12.54
CA LEU A 42 24.48 7.33 -12.40
C LEU A 42 25.94 7.66 -12.00
N GLY A 43 26.81 6.66 -11.96
CA GLY A 43 28.19 6.78 -11.52
C GLY A 43 28.32 6.84 -10.00
N SER A 44 29.44 7.40 -9.54
CA SER A 44 29.68 7.73 -8.14
C SER A 44 28.66 8.75 -7.59
N TYR A 45 28.62 8.93 -6.27
CA TYR A 45 27.76 9.94 -5.65
C TYR A 45 28.06 11.36 -6.18
N GLU A 46 29.33 11.70 -6.39
CA GLU A 46 29.72 12.99 -6.95
C GLU A 46 29.19 13.19 -8.37
N GLU A 47 29.33 12.18 -9.22
CA GLU A 47 28.81 12.19 -10.60
C GLU A 47 27.28 12.30 -10.61
N ALA A 48 26.60 11.49 -9.80
CA ALA A 48 25.14 11.47 -9.71
C ALA A 48 24.56 12.81 -9.21
N LEU A 49 25.28 13.52 -8.33
CA LEU A 49 24.88 14.83 -7.80
C LEU A 49 25.27 16.01 -8.70
N SER A 50 26.20 15.81 -9.63
CA SER A 50 26.65 16.83 -10.60
C SER A 50 25.57 17.22 -11.62
N THR A 51 24.55 16.36 -11.82
CA THR A 51 23.42 16.62 -12.70
C THR A 51 22.72 17.96 -12.40
N THR A 52 22.27 18.65 -13.44
CA THR A 52 21.50 19.90 -13.35
C THR A 52 19.99 19.67 -13.54
N CYS A 53 19.56 18.42 -13.74
CA CYS A 53 18.16 18.11 -13.99
C CYS A 53 17.29 18.38 -12.75
N PRO A 54 16.28 19.27 -12.81
CA PRO A 54 15.47 19.61 -11.64
C PRO A 54 14.55 18.47 -11.18
N ASN A 55 14.34 17.45 -12.01
CA ASN A 55 13.36 16.39 -11.76
C ASN A 55 13.95 15.20 -10.98
N HIS A 56 15.06 14.62 -11.47
CA HIS A 56 15.67 13.47 -10.78
C HIS A 56 16.71 13.88 -9.73
N LYS A 57 17.33 15.07 -9.83
CA LYS A 57 18.34 15.51 -8.85
C LYS A 57 17.83 15.46 -7.41
N PRO A 58 16.64 16.01 -7.07
CA PRO A 58 16.17 15.99 -5.69
C PRO A 58 15.93 14.57 -5.15
N LEU A 59 15.52 13.64 -6.01
CA LEU A 59 15.33 12.24 -5.66
C LEU A 59 16.67 11.57 -5.33
N VAL A 60 17.66 11.73 -6.22
CA VAL A 60 19.00 11.15 -6.06
C VAL A 60 19.69 11.73 -4.81
N GLN A 61 19.60 13.06 -4.61
CA GLN A 61 20.17 13.71 -3.42
C GLN A 61 19.57 13.16 -2.13
N ARG A 62 18.24 13.08 -2.03
CA ARG A 62 17.57 12.55 -0.82
C ARG A 62 17.97 11.12 -0.53
N PHE A 63 18.12 10.30 -1.57
CA PHE A 63 18.55 8.91 -1.40
C PHE A 63 19.98 8.84 -0.87
N ILE A 64 20.91 9.60 -1.46
CA ILE A 64 22.31 9.66 -1.01
C ILE A 64 22.41 10.19 0.42
N ASP A 65 21.68 11.27 0.75
CA ASP A 65 21.65 11.84 2.11
C ASP A 65 21.18 10.81 3.14
N TYR A 66 20.15 10.03 2.80
CA TYR A 66 19.67 8.92 3.63
C TYR A 66 20.75 7.85 3.83
N VAL A 67 21.37 7.37 2.75
CA VAL A 67 22.45 6.37 2.84
C VAL A 67 23.59 6.87 3.73
N LEU A 68 24.05 8.10 3.54
CA LEU A 68 25.11 8.70 4.35
C LEU A 68 24.71 8.90 5.81
N SER A 69 23.42 9.06 6.11
CA SER A 69 22.92 9.18 7.48
C SER A 69 22.87 7.84 8.23
N GLU A 70 22.68 6.74 7.50
CA GLU A 70 22.60 5.38 8.05
C GLU A 70 23.96 4.66 8.08
N GLU A 71 24.97 5.15 7.33
CA GLU A 71 26.29 4.54 7.31
C GLU A 71 27.14 4.85 8.56
N PRO A 72 27.76 3.84 9.19
CA PRO A 72 28.75 4.07 10.23
C PRO A 72 29.92 4.89 9.69
N ARG A 73 30.31 5.97 10.39
CA ARG A 73 31.37 6.95 9.99
C ARG A 73 32.73 6.35 9.57
N ASN A 74 32.96 5.05 9.79
CA ASN A 74 34.22 4.36 9.53
C ASN A 74 34.21 3.48 8.27
N GLN A 75 33.09 3.37 7.54
CA GLN A 75 33.03 2.74 6.23
C GLN A 75 32.68 3.82 5.21
N SER A 76 33.69 4.49 4.65
CA SER A 76 33.44 5.43 3.56
C SER A 76 33.06 4.66 2.30
N SER A 77 31.76 4.55 2.03
CA SER A 77 31.24 4.09 0.75
C SER A 77 31.42 5.12 -0.37
N ASN A 78 32.39 6.02 -0.25
CA ASN A 78 32.72 7.06 -1.23
C ASN A 78 33.04 6.52 -2.64
N ASN A 79 33.19 5.20 -2.79
CA ASN A 79 33.43 4.51 -4.06
C ASN A 79 32.27 3.56 -4.46
N SER A 80 31.06 3.77 -3.96
CA SER A 80 29.87 3.08 -4.49
C SER A 80 29.30 3.85 -5.68
N ASP A 81 28.99 3.12 -6.74
CA ASP A 81 28.14 3.59 -7.83
C ASP A 81 26.70 3.73 -7.33
N VAL A 82 25.88 4.62 -7.85
CA VAL A 82 24.45 4.71 -7.50
C VAL A 82 23.61 4.60 -8.76
N GLY A 83 22.45 3.97 -8.67
CA GLY A 83 21.64 3.80 -9.87
C GLY A 83 20.30 3.13 -9.66
N PHE A 84 19.53 3.03 -10.73
CA PHE A 84 18.27 2.31 -10.76
C PHE A 84 18.49 0.94 -11.36
N GLY A 85 18.21 -0.11 -10.58
CA GLY A 85 18.36 -1.48 -11.04
C GLY A 85 17.37 -1.81 -12.15
N LYS A 86 17.59 -2.94 -12.82
CA LYS A 86 16.62 -3.47 -13.78
C LYS A 86 15.29 -3.72 -13.05
N PRO A 87 14.16 -3.17 -13.53
CA PRO A 87 12.88 -3.34 -12.85
C PRO A 87 12.45 -4.81 -12.89
N GLU A 88 12.00 -5.34 -11.76
CA GLU A 88 11.31 -6.62 -11.73
C GLU A 88 9.91 -6.48 -12.34
N LYS A 89 9.28 -7.61 -12.72
CA LYS A 89 7.87 -7.59 -13.17
C LYS A 89 7.01 -6.90 -12.11
N GLY A 90 6.51 -5.70 -12.41
CA GLY A 90 5.78 -4.92 -11.44
C GLY A 90 5.56 -3.47 -11.86
N PHE A 91 5.18 -2.64 -10.88
CA PHE A 91 4.81 -1.24 -11.07
C PHE A 91 5.72 -0.27 -10.30
N SER A 92 6.91 -0.73 -9.92
CA SER A 92 7.90 0.01 -9.15
C SER A 92 9.27 -0.05 -9.82
N THR A 93 10.06 1.00 -9.62
CA THR A 93 11.51 0.98 -9.85
C THR A 93 12.24 1.00 -8.52
N THR A 94 13.49 0.57 -8.49
CA THR A 94 14.32 0.56 -7.30
C THR A 94 15.61 1.32 -7.55
N ILE A 95 15.88 2.33 -6.71
CA ILE A 95 17.19 2.98 -6.64
C ILE A 95 18.04 2.26 -5.59
N TYR A 96 19.28 1.93 -5.95
CA TYR A 96 20.22 1.18 -5.13
C TYR A 96 21.42 2.04 -4.75
N GLN A 97 21.92 1.83 -3.54
CA GLN A 97 23.17 2.37 -3.05
C GLN A 97 24.34 1.96 -3.94
N SER A 98 24.32 0.73 -4.46
CA SER A 98 25.28 0.19 -5.42
C SER A 98 24.61 -0.85 -6.29
N LEU A 99 24.77 -0.73 -7.62
CA LEU A 99 24.23 -1.72 -8.55
C LEU A 99 25.05 -3.02 -8.50
N SER A 100 26.36 -2.89 -8.22
CA SER A 100 27.28 -4.03 -8.15
C SER A 100 27.34 -4.70 -6.79
N LYS A 101 27.32 -3.92 -5.70
CA LYS A 101 27.47 -4.41 -4.32
C LYS A 101 26.15 -4.53 -3.57
N LEU A 102 25.06 -4.01 -4.12
CA LEU A 102 23.78 -3.81 -3.44
C LEU A 102 23.95 -2.92 -2.19
N GLY A 103 23.02 -3.00 -1.24
CA GLY A 103 23.03 -2.20 -0.02
C GLY A 103 21.65 -1.61 0.26
N TYR A 104 21.62 -0.39 0.79
CA TYR A 104 20.37 0.35 0.94
C TYR A 104 19.69 0.53 -0.42
N HIS A 105 18.37 0.48 -0.43
CA HIS A 105 17.59 0.69 -1.64
C HIS A 105 16.22 1.26 -1.29
N TRP A 106 15.65 2.04 -2.20
CA TRP A 106 14.26 2.49 -2.10
C TRP A 106 13.45 1.94 -3.26
N SER A 107 12.32 1.31 -2.93
CA SER A 107 11.28 1.00 -3.91
C SER A 107 10.42 2.23 -4.16
N LEU A 108 10.37 2.67 -5.42
CA LEU A 108 9.73 3.89 -5.85
C LEU A 108 8.51 3.58 -6.72
N LEU A 109 7.39 4.20 -6.40
CA LEU A 109 6.17 4.15 -7.20
C LEU A 109 5.97 5.47 -7.94
N LEU A 110 5.64 5.38 -9.22
CA LEU A 110 5.18 6.54 -9.98
C LEU A 110 3.73 6.86 -9.60
N VAL A 111 3.49 8.08 -9.13
CA VAL A 111 2.14 8.56 -8.78
C VAL A 111 1.24 8.51 -10.01
N LYS A 112 0.10 7.82 -9.89
CA LYS A 112 -0.90 7.73 -10.94
C LYS A 112 -1.60 9.08 -11.15
N LYS A 113 -1.69 9.53 -12.40
CA LYS A 113 -2.50 10.69 -12.79
C LYS A 113 -3.77 10.23 -13.48
N ASP A 114 -4.90 10.26 -12.78
CA ASP A 114 -6.16 9.71 -13.30
C ASP A 114 -6.69 10.41 -14.56
N HIS A 115 -6.31 11.66 -14.79
CA HIS A 115 -6.67 12.42 -16.01
C HIS A 115 -5.80 12.08 -17.23
N VAL A 116 -4.74 11.27 -17.07
CA VAL A 116 -3.90 10.81 -18.17
C VAL A 116 -4.34 9.39 -18.54
N PRO A 117 -4.93 9.17 -19.73
CA PRO A 117 -5.29 7.83 -20.17
C PRO A 117 -4.09 6.88 -20.18
N ASN A 118 -4.28 5.65 -19.69
CA ASN A 118 -3.25 4.61 -19.65
C ASN A 118 -1.93 5.03 -18.95
N HIS A 119 -2.01 5.92 -17.95
CA HIS A 119 -0.84 6.32 -17.17
C HIS A 119 -0.19 5.10 -16.48
N PRO A 120 1.14 4.90 -16.62
CA PRO A 120 1.83 3.69 -16.13
C PRO A 120 1.98 3.63 -14.59
N GLY A 121 1.86 4.79 -13.93
CA GLY A 121 1.96 4.89 -12.48
C GLY A 121 0.83 4.21 -11.72
N ASN A 122 1.17 3.59 -10.59
CA ASN A 122 0.23 2.98 -9.64
C ASN A 122 0.38 3.50 -8.21
N GLY A 123 1.33 4.41 -7.99
CA GLY A 123 1.48 5.11 -6.72
C GLY A 123 0.29 6.03 -6.44
N ARG A 124 0.02 6.24 -5.16
CA ARG A 124 -0.99 7.19 -4.68
C ARG A 124 -0.33 8.14 -3.69
N LEU A 125 -0.64 9.42 -3.79
CA LEU A 125 -0.32 10.35 -2.72
C LEU A 125 -1.33 10.13 -1.60
N LEU A 126 -0.81 9.91 -0.40
CA LEU A 126 -1.63 9.76 0.80
C LEU A 126 -1.80 11.13 1.43
N GLU A 127 -3.03 11.48 1.76
CA GLU A 127 -3.31 12.66 2.57
C GLU A 127 -3.05 12.30 4.03
N PRO A 128 -2.12 12.97 4.73
CA PRO A 128 -1.71 12.58 6.08
C PRO A 128 -2.87 12.54 7.09
N ASP A 129 -3.84 13.43 6.91
CA ASP A 129 -4.96 13.63 7.82
C ASP A 129 -6.26 12.95 7.35
N TRP A 130 -6.21 12.18 6.24
CA TRP A 130 -7.41 11.58 5.66
C TRP A 130 -7.20 10.13 5.20
N ALA A 131 -8.13 9.27 5.61
CA ALA A 131 -8.23 7.90 5.10
C ALA A 131 -9.37 7.81 4.08
N ASP A 132 -9.03 7.57 2.81
CA ASP A 132 -10.00 7.23 1.77
C ASP A 132 -10.58 5.84 2.02
N VAL A 133 -11.64 5.75 2.82
CA VAL A 133 -12.28 4.47 3.16
C VAL A 133 -12.97 3.81 1.97
N ASP A 134 -13.38 4.57 0.95
CA ASP A 134 -14.02 4.03 -0.27
C ASP A 134 -13.07 3.09 -1.03
N ILE A 135 -11.75 3.29 -0.90
CA ILE A 135 -10.76 2.40 -1.50
C ILE A 135 -10.91 0.97 -0.98
N ILE A 136 -11.25 0.78 0.30
CA ILE A 136 -11.33 -0.53 0.95
C ILE A 136 -12.50 -1.31 0.35
N LYS A 137 -13.64 -0.64 0.17
CA LYS A 137 -14.82 -1.20 -0.50
C LYS A 137 -14.51 -1.57 -1.94
N LYS A 138 -13.81 -0.72 -2.69
CA LYS A 138 -13.37 -1.00 -4.07
C LYS A 138 -12.40 -2.20 -4.12
N TRP A 139 -11.46 -2.30 -3.19
CA TRP A 139 -10.51 -3.42 -3.10
C TRP A 139 -11.21 -4.74 -2.80
N LYS A 140 -12.13 -4.76 -1.83
CA LYS A 140 -12.95 -5.94 -1.53
C LYS A 140 -13.70 -6.42 -2.79
N HIS A 141 -14.44 -5.52 -3.44
CA HIS A 141 -15.16 -5.83 -4.67
C HIS A 141 -14.25 -6.33 -5.78
N LYS A 142 -13.08 -5.70 -5.97
CA LYS A 142 -12.11 -6.14 -6.97
C LYS A 142 -11.53 -7.53 -6.65
N CYS A 143 -11.22 -7.86 -5.38
CA CYS A 143 -10.76 -9.23 -5.04
C CYS A 143 -11.83 -10.25 -5.41
N PHE A 144 -13.07 -10.05 -4.99
CA PHE A 144 -14.14 -11.01 -5.26
C PHE A 144 -14.45 -11.12 -6.75
N PHE A 145 -14.51 -10.00 -7.47
CA PHE A 145 -14.78 -9.99 -8.90
C PHE A 145 -13.66 -10.63 -9.71
N SER A 146 -12.39 -10.32 -9.42
CA SER A 146 -11.25 -10.81 -10.20
C SER A 146 -10.80 -12.22 -9.82
N HIS A 147 -10.94 -12.62 -8.55
CA HIS A 147 -10.41 -13.90 -8.06
C HIS A 147 -11.52 -14.92 -7.73
N GLY A 148 -12.73 -14.48 -7.41
CA GLY A 148 -13.83 -15.36 -6.98
C GLY A 148 -13.43 -16.27 -5.82
N ALA A 149 -13.75 -17.56 -5.92
CA ALA A 149 -13.45 -18.59 -4.92
C ALA A 149 -11.94 -18.74 -4.60
N LYS A 150 -11.05 -18.27 -5.47
CA LYS A 150 -9.60 -18.30 -5.20
C LYS A 150 -9.19 -17.34 -4.07
N CYS A 151 -9.99 -16.31 -3.78
CA CYS A 151 -9.74 -15.33 -2.70
C CYS A 151 -10.22 -15.85 -1.33
N GLU A 152 -11.18 -16.79 -1.26
CA GLU A 152 -11.86 -17.18 -0.02
C GLU A 152 -10.98 -17.99 0.95
N ASN A 153 -10.13 -18.88 0.44
CA ASN A 153 -9.20 -19.67 1.25
C ASN A 153 -7.96 -20.10 0.45
N PRO A 154 -7.11 -19.14 0.01
CA PRO A 154 -5.96 -19.46 -0.83
C PRO A 154 -4.95 -20.40 -0.15
N LEU A 155 -4.90 -20.35 1.18
CA LEU A 155 -4.01 -21.18 2.00
C LEU A 155 -4.58 -22.55 2.36
N LYS A 156 -5.84 -22.84 1.96
CA LYS A 156 -6.56 -24.11 2.25
C LYS A 156 -6.53 -24.48 3.74
N ILE A 157 -6.60 -23.48 4.61
CA ILE A 157 -6.63 -23.69 6.07
C ILE A 157 -8.03 -24.16 6.49
N TRP A 158 -8.09 -24.98 7.54
CA TRP A 158 -9.37 -25.37 8.12
C TRP A 158 -10.12 -24.13 8.62
N PRO A 159 -11.41 -23.97 8.27
CA PRO A 159 -12.19 -22.84 8.76
C PRO A 159 -12.25 -22.85 10.28
N ALA A 160 -11.57 -21.89 10.90
CA ALA A 160 -11.72 -21.59 12.32
C ALA A 160 -12.75 -20.46 12.46
N ARG A 161 -13.62 -20.56 13.46
CA ARG A 161 -14.58 -19.51 13.77
C ARG A 161 -14.51 -19.12 15.23
N PRO A 162 -14.60 -17.82 15.54
CA PRO A 162 -14.67 -17.38 16.92
C PRO A 162 -15.97 -17.87 17.57
N ALA A 163 -15.94 -18.09 18.88
CA ALA A 163 -17.14 -18.47 19.64
C ALA A 163 -18.21 -17.36 19.65
N TRP A 164 -17.78 -16.11 19.48
CA TRP A 164 -18.60 -14.90 19.57
C TRP A 164 -18.19 -13.91 18.48
N LEU A 165 -19.18 -13.16 18.00
CA LEU A 165 -19.04 -12.10 17.00
C LEU A 165 -19.74 -10.83 17.51
N VAL A 166 -19.37 -9.69 16.97
CA VAL A 166 -20.11 -8.44 17.11
C VAL A 166 -21.05 -8.31 15.92
N ASP A 167 -22.35 -8.22 16.16
CA ASP A 167 -23.32 -7.81 15.16
C ASP A 167 -23.29 -6.28 15.05
N VAL A 168 -22.74 -5.73 13.97
CA VAL A 168 -22.54 -4.27 13.85
C VAL A 168 -23.84 -3.50 13.58
N GLN A 169 -24.89 -4.19 13.10
CA GLN A 169 -26.20 -3.59 12.87
C GLN A 169 -26.98 -3.48 14.18
N ARG A 170 -26.98 -4.58 14.96
CA ARG A 170 -27.64 -4.63 16.27
C ARG A 170 -26.73 -4.12 17.40
N LYS A 171 -25.46 -3.86 17.13
CA LYS A 171 -24.45 -3.35 18.07
C LYS A 171 -24.45 -4.15 19.39
N CYS A 172 -24.32 -5.47 19.25
CA CYS A 172 -24.35 -6.43 20.35
C CYS A 172 -23.46 -7.65 20.06
N ILE A 173 -23.18 -8.46 21.08
CA ILE A 173 -22.46 -9.74 20.94
C ILE A 173 -23.44 -10.85 20.55
N VAL A 174 -23.05 -11.70 19.60
CA VAL A 174 -23.84 -12.86 19.15
C VAL A 174 -22.98 -14.13 19.05
N PRO A 175 -23.55 -15.34 19.17
CA PRO A 175 -22.81 -16.58 18.98
C PRO A 175 -22.21 -16.69 17.56
N GLY A 176 -20.94 -17.11 17.46
CA GLY A 176 -20.23 -17.25 16.18
C GLY A 176 -20.62 -18.47 15.32
N ARG A 177 -21.62 -19.23 15.77
CA ARG A 177 -22.22 -20.35 15.02
C ARG A 177 -23.16 -19.91 13.88
N ILE A 178 -23.38 -18.61 13.68
CA ILE A 178 -24.21 -18.08 12.60
C ILE A 178 -23.50 -18.31 11.25
N PRO A 179 -24.12 -18.97 10.25
CA PRO A 179 -23.48 -19.26 8.97
C PRO A 179 -23.40 -18.00 8.07
N SER A 180 -22.52 -17.05 8.43
CA SER A 180 -22.29 -15.81 7.68
C SER A 180 -20.82 -15.42 7.65
N SER A 181 -20.40 -14.66 6.64
CA SER A 181 -19.09 -14.00 6.60
C SER A 181 -18.90 -13.08 7.81
N TYR A 182 -17.66 -12.92 8.23
CA TYR A 182 -17.25 -11.98 9.27
C TYR A 182 -15.91 -11.35 8.91
N VAL A 183 -15.66 -10.16 9.46
CA VAL A 183 -14.40 -9.44 9.34
C VAL A 183 -13.54 -9.82 10.54
N ALA A 184 -12.29 -10.24 10.32
CA ALA A 184 -11.35 -10.46 11.41
C ALA A 184 -10.41 -9.25 11.55
N ILE A 185 -10.15 -8.82 12.78
CA ILE A 185 -9.17 -7.77 13.08
C ILE A 185 -7.95 -8.36 13.79
N SER A 186 -6.75 -8.04 13.30
CA SER A 186 -5.49 -8.50 13.89
C SER A 186 -5.10 -7.73 15.17
N TYR A 187 -5.69 -6.55 15.40
CA TYR A 187 -5.40 -5.69 16.56
C TYR A 187 -6.71 -5.15 17.15
N THR A 188 -6.90 -5.30 18.46
CA THR A 188 -8.21 -5.08 19.10
C THR A 188 -8.21 -3.98 20.17
N TYR A 189 -7.08 -3.75 20.86
CA TYR A 189 -7.07 -2.87 22.05
C TYR A 189 -6.09 -1.69 21.99
N GLY A 190 -5.00 -1.77 21.23
CA GLY A 190 -3.97 -0.72 21.24
C GLY A 190 -3.53 -0.42 22.69
N ASN A 191 -3.57 0.85 23.08
CA ASN A 191 -3.27 1.32 24.45
C ASN A 191 -4.50 1.35 25.38
N HIS A 192 -5.67 0.88 24.94
CA HIS A 192 -6.88 0.88 25.74
C HIS A 192 -6.89 -0.26 26.76
N THR A 193 -7.18 0.04 28.02
CA THR A 193 -7.34 -0.97 29.07
C THR A 193 -8.46 -1.92 28.70
N ARG A 194 -8.21 -3.22 28.80
CA ARG A 194 -9.22 -4.25 28.54
C ARG A 194 -10.26 -4.21 29.68
N PRO A 195 -11.55 -4.08 29.37
CA PRO A 195 -12.56 -4.11 30.42
C PRO A 195 -12.66 -5.52 31.01
N ASN A 196 -12.80 -5.60 32.34
CA ASN A 196 -13.21 -6.83 32.99
C ASN A 196 -14.72 -6.99 32.76
N ILE A 197 -15.11 -8.05 32.06
CA ILE A 197 -16.51 -8.37 31.74
C ILE A 197 -16.96 -9.50 32.65
N THR A 198 -17.98 -9.25 33.46
CA THR A 198 -18.62 -10.28 34.30
C THR A 198 -19.59 -11.14 33.47
N THR A 199 -20.03 -12.27 34.01
CA THR A 199 -21.06 -13.11 33.37
C THR A 199 -22.38 -12.35 33.15
N SER A 200 -22.75 -11.47 34.08
CA SER A 200 -23.94 -10.60 33.94
C SER A 200 -23.74 -9.57 32.85
N ASP A 201 -22.57 -8.92 32.79
CA ASP A 201 -22.24 -7.97 31.72
C ASP A 201 -22.31 -8.66 30.36
N PHE A 202 -21.75 -9.88 30.26
CA PHE A 202 -21.76 -10.65 29.03
C PHE A 202 -23.17 -11.03 28.56
N THR A 203 -24.07 -11.36 29.49
CA THR A 203 -25.49 -11.60 29.15
C THR A 203 -26.12 -10.34 28.57
N ARG A 204 -25.85 -9.18 29.18
CA ARG A 204 -26.41 -7.89 28.74
C ARG A 204 -25.81 -7.41 27.43
N LEU A 205 -24.53 -7.68 27.19
CA LEU A 205 -23.86 -7.39 25.91
C LEU A 205 -24.49 -8.12 24.71
N GLN A 206 -25.28 -9.16 24.95
CA GLN A 206 -26.03 -9.87 23.89
C GLN A 206 -27.38 -9.21 23.56
N GLU A 207 -27.83 -8.23 24.36
CA GLU A 207 -29.05 -7.49 24.08
C GLU A 207 -28.84 -6.50 22.91
N PRO A 208 -29.85 -6.28 22.06
CA PRO A 208 -29.75 -5.28 20.99
C PRO A 208 -29.35 -3.90 21.53
N PHE A 209 -28.40 -3.28 20.83
CA PHE A 209 -27.84 -1.96 21.10
C PHE A 209 -27.07 -1.85 22.41
N ALA A 210 -26.73 -2.97 23.07
CA ALA A 210 -25.98 -2.97 24.32
C ALA A 210 -24.64 -2.22 24.20
N LEU A 211 -23.92 -2.33 23.08
CA LEU A 211 -22.63 -1.66 22.89
C LEU A 211 -22.75 -0.12 22.76
N GLU A 212 -23.96 0.43 22.59
CA GLU A 212 -24.19 1.88 22.55
C GLU A 212 -24.67 2.45 23.88
N THR A 213 -25.01 1.59 24.84
CA THR A 213 -25.41 2.06 26.18
C THR A 213 -24.24 2.79 26.83
N THR A 214 -24.54 3.81 27.64
CA THR A 214 -23.52 4.58 28.37
C THR A 214 -22.62 3.69 29.23
N GLU A 215 -23.15 2.56 29.72
CA GLU A 215 -22.39 1.59 30.51
C GLU A 215 -21.29 0.86 29.73
N PHE A 216 -21.55 0.50 28.47
CA PHE A 216 -20.63 -0.30 27.67
C PHE A 216 -19.87 0.52 26.63
N SER A 217 -20.43 1.60 26.12
CA SER A 217 -19.80 2.43 25.07
C SER A 217 -18.40 2.90 25.48
N ASP A 218 -18.21 3.31 26.73
CA ASP A 218 -16.91 3.75 27.26
C ASP A 218 -15.93 2.59 27.49
N ARG A 219 -16.42 1.35 27.56
CA ARG A 219 -15.60 0.13 27.68
C ARG A 219 -15.13 -0.39 26.32
N VAL A 220 -15.79 0.01 25.22
CA VAL A 220 -15.40 -0.39 23.86
C VAL A 220 -14.26 0.50 23.37
N SER A 221 -13.11 -0.12 23.12
CA SER A 221 -11.93 0.60 22.62
C SER A 221 -12.27 1.37 21.32
N PRO A 222 -11.64 2.54 21.07
CA PRO A 222 -11.82 3.25 19.80
C PRO A 222 -11.52 2.38 18.58
N ILE A 223 -10.54 1.47 18.67
CA ILE A 223 -10.19 0.53 17.59
C ILE A 223 -11.36 -0.38 17.25
N ILE A 224 -12.04 -0.96 18.25
CA ILE A 224 -13.21 -1.82 18.02
C ILE A 224 -14.36 -1.00 17.42
N ARG A 225 -14.60 0.22 17.91
CA ARG A 225 -15.63 1.11 17.35
C ARG A 225 -15.36 1.44 15.87
N HIS A 226 -14.12 1.78 15.52
CA HIS A 226 -13.73 2.00 14.13
C HIS A 226 -13.85 0.74 13.28
N ALA A 227 -13.51 -0.43 13.83
CA ALA A 227 -13.66 -1.70 13.14
C ALA A 227 -15.14 -2.05 12.90
N MET A 228 -16.03 -1.79 13.86
CA MET A 228 -17.48 -1.96 13.69
C MET A 228 -18.01 -1.05 12.57
N TYR A 229 -17.59 0.22 12.56
CA TYR A 229 -17.93 1.16 11.49
C TYR A 229 -17.44 0.65 10.13
N LEU A 230 -16.16 0.27 10.03
CA LEU A 230 -15.56 -0.18 8.77
C LEU A 230 -16.23 -1.47 8.26
N THR A 231 -16.54 -2.41 9.16
CA THR A 231 -17.25 -3.66 8.85
C THR A 231 -18.60 -3.35 8.20
N SER A 232 -19.39 -2.47 8.82
CA SER A 232 -20.66 -2.02 8.24
C SER A 232 -20.47 -1.31 6.90
N PHE A 233 -19.43 -0.49 6.79
CA PHE A 233 -19.13 0.31 5.59
C PHE A 233 -18.79 -0.57 4.36
N ILE A 234 -18.08 -1.68 4.59
CA ILE A 234 -17.75 -2.66 3.55
C ILE A 234 -18.85 -3.70 3.31
N ASP A 235 -20.07 -3.42 3.75
CA ASP A 235 -21.26 -4.26 3.60
C ASP A 235 -21.14 -5.63 4.31
N GLU A 236 -20.38 -5.71 5.39
CA GLU A 236 -20.33 -6.87 6.27
C GLU A 236 -21.14 -6.61 7.55
N ARG A 237 -21.72 -7.67 8.13
CA ARG A 237 -22.53 -7.57 9.34
C ARG A 237 -21.78 -7.95 10.61
N TYR A 238 -20.84 -8.88 10.50
CA TYR A 238 -20.20 -9.46 11.66
C TYR A 238 -18.73 -9.11 11.69
N LEU A 239 -18.27 -8.67 12.87
CA LEU A 239 -16.87 -8.46 13.24
C LEU A 239 -16.46 -9.52 14.26
#